data_AF-S7RAB8-F1
#
_entry.id   AF-S7RAB8-F1
#
_cell.length_a   1.000
_cell.length_b   1.000
_cell.length_c   1.000
_cell.angle_alpha   90.00
_cell.angle_beta   90.00
_cell.angle_gamma   90.00
#
_symmetry.space_group_name_H-M   'P 1'
#
loop_
_entity.id
_entity.type
_entity.pdbx_description
1 polymer ?
#
loop_
_entity_poly.entity_id
_entity_poly.type
_entity_poly.pdbx_seq_one_letter_code
_entity_poly.pdbx_strand_id
1 'polypeptide(L)'
;MSIVPSSFDITTMASLIDLFPYDVILSVFMFMNLKSLIICREVCRGFKDLIDADLRLQYHIALDAAGMENGPPSWMDIKERKDRLQSYVSRWQGFVWQQGTLLPPLPGPILHWVIDSGVIGRFYDAGNGVYGMHFSRLPARSRNIIQKGWQIGNIGHNATAFCLDPSQDLLVVAEVIPAG
;
A
#
# COMPACT_ATOMS: atom_id res chain seq x y z
N MET A 1 69.62 -0.54 23.84
CA MET A 1 68.41 0.29 23.87
C MET A 1 67.91 0.44 22.44
N SER A 2 66.94 -0.38 22.04
CA SER A 2 66.01 -0.10 20.93
C SER A 2 64.89 -1.12 21.07
N ILE A 3 63.74 -0.63 21.51
CA ILE A 3 62.54 -1.41 21.77
C ILE A 3 61.89 -1.68 20.43
N VAL A 4 61.73 -2.96 20.09
CA VAL A 4 60.93 -3.43 18.96
C VAL A 4 59.46 -3.10 19.29
N PRO A 5 58.68 -2.49 18.38
CA PRO A 5 57.27 -2.25 18.65
C PRO A 5 56.54 -3.59 18.72
N SER A 6 55.93 -3.87 19.87
CA SER A 6 55.02 -4.98 20.08
C SER A 6 53.88 -4.91 19.05
N SER A 7 53.62 -6.06 18.45
CA SER A 7 52.44 -6.39 17.64
C SER A 7 51.17 -5.66 18.09
N PHE A 8 50.51 -5.00 17.15
CA PHE A 8 49.10 -4.63 17.28
C PHE A 8 48.30 -5.91 17.57
N ASP A 9 47.75 -6.00 18.77
CA ASP A 9 46.81 -7.05 19.17
C ASP A 9 45.48 -6.86 18.43
N ILE A 10 45.12 -7.79 17.55
CA ILE A 10 43.82 -7.84 16.83
C ILE A 10 42.79 -8.57 17.72
N THR A 11 42.87 -8.39 19.04
CA THR A 11 42.09 -9.19 19.99
C THR A 11 40.89 -8.38 20.48
N THR A 12 39.70 -8.86 20.09
CA THR A 12 38.33 -8.39 20.42
C THR A 12 37.80 -7.19 19.63
N MET A 13 37.41 -7.41 18.36
CA MET A 13 36.32 -6.62 17.80
C MET A 13 35.04 -6.99 18.55
N ALA A 14 34.71 -6.22 19.58
CA ALA A 14 33.48 -6.42 20.33
C ALA A 14 32.28 -6.32 19.36
N SER A 15 31.40 -7.32 19.40
CA SER A 15 30.27 -7.39 18.49
C SER A 15 29.36 -6.20 18.74
N LEU A 16 28.74 -5.69 17.67
CA LEU A 16 27.81 -4.55 17.78
C LEU A 16 26.65 -4.85 18.75
N ILE A 17 26.29 -6.13 18.91
CA ILE A 17 25.27 -6.60 19.86
C ILE A 17 25.72 -6.51 21.33
N ASP A 18 27.03 -6.54 21.58
CA ASP A 18 27.60 -6.44 22.92
C ASP A 18 27.88 -4.97 23.29
N LEU A 19 27.96 -4.07 22.30
CA LEU A 19 28.26 -2.65 22.49
C LEU A 19 27.03 -1.78 22.73
N PHE A 20 25.89 -2.13 22.13
CA PHE A 20 24.71 -1.27 22.12
C PHE A 20 23.49 -1.97 22.73
N PRO A 21 22.62 -1.23 23.44
CA PRO A 21 21.32 -1.74 23.86
C PRO A 21 20.47 -2.20 22.68
N TYR A 22 19.63 -3.22 22.91
CA TYR A 22 18.78 -3.78 21.86
C TYR A 22 17.87 -2.74 21.19
N ASP A 23 17.32 -1.78 21.93
CA ASP A 23 16.46 -0.73 21.36
C ASP A 23 17.16 0.14 20.32
N VAL A 24 18.47 0.37 20.49
CA VAL A 24 19.28 1.14 19.53
C VAL A 24 19.49 0.33 18.26
N ILE A 25 19.80 -0.96 18.40
CA ILE A 25 20.00 -1.87 17.27
C ILE A 25 18.69 -2.03 16.49
N LEU A 26 17.57 -2.24 17.18
CA LEU A 26 16.25 -2.32 16.58
C LEU A 26 15.89 -1.02 15.83
N SER A 27 16.22 0.14 16.40
CA SER A 27 16.00 1.43 15.73
C SER A 27 16.79 1.52 14.42
N VAL A 28 18.05 1.08 14.41
CA VAL A 28 18.87 1.02 13.19
C VAL A 28 18.26 0.07 12.15
N PHE A 29 17.82 -1.12 12.57
CA PHE A 29 17.16 -2.09 11.70
C PHE A 29 15.86 -1.56 11.09
N MET A 30 15.08 -0.75 11.81
CA MET A 30 13.87 -0.13 11.28
C MET A 30 14.10 0.85 10.11
N PHE A 31 15.33 1.35 9.93
CA PHE A 31 15.70 2.20 8.78
C PHE A 31 16.26 1.42 7.59
N MET A 32 16.45 0.10 7.74
CA MET A 32 16.98 -0.75 6.68
C MET A 32 15.87 -1.29 5.78
N ASN A 33 16.19 -1.53 4.51
CA ASN A 33 15.31 -2.26 3.61
C ASN A 33 15.39 -3.77 3.85
N LEU A 34 14.42 -4.50 3.29
CA LEU A 34 14.34 -5.96 3.35
C LEU A 34 15.67 -6.67 3.03
N LYS A 35 16.38 -6.26 1.98
CA LYS A 35 17.63 -6.92 1.55
C LYS A 35 18.71 -6.80 2.62
N SER A 36 18.89 -5.59 3.17
CA SER A 36 19.85 -5.35 4.25
C SER A 36 19.49 -6.13 5.51
N LEU A 37 18.20 -6.20 5.86
CA LEU A 37 17.74 -6.96 7.02
C LEU A 37 17.98 -8.47 6.88
N ILE A 38 17.74 -9.04 5.71
CA ILE A 38 18.05 -10.45 5.44
C ILE A 38 19.56 -10.71 5.59
N ILE A 39 20.40 -9.81 5.10
CA ILE A 39 21.85 -9.93 5.29
C ILE A 39 22.20 -9.90 6.78
N CYS A 40 21.71 -8.89 7.53
CA CYS A 40 21.95 -8.78 8.97
C CYS A 40 21.48 -10.02 9.74
N ARG A 41 20.35 -10.61 9.35
CA ARG A 41 19.80 -11.83 9.94
C ARG A 41 20.75 -13.03 9.79
N GLU A 42 21.56 -13.07 8.74
CA GLU A 42 22.54 -14.14 8.50
C GLU A 42 23.94 -13.83 9.06
N VAL A 43 24.17 -12.63 9.61
CA VAL A 43 25.47 -12.25 10.22
C VAL A 43 25.73 -13.00 11.53
N CYS A 44 24.76 -13.01 12.44
CA CYS A 44 24.91 -13.69 13.73
C CYS A 44 23.57 -14.10 14.34
N ARG A 45 23.62 -15.04 15.29
CA ARG A 45 22.43 -15.54 16.02
C ARG A 45 21.68 -14.43 16.75
N GLY A 46 22.39 -13.49 17.38
CA GLY A 46 21.71 -12.42 18.12
C GLY A 46 20.97 -11.42 17.21
N PHE A 47 21.51 -11.11 16.02
CA PHE A 47 20.77 -10.31 15.03
C PHE A 47 19.56 -11.06 14.49
N LYS A 48 19.73 -12.36 14.22
CA LYS A 48 18.62 -13.22 13.84
C LYS A 48 17.51 -13.19 14.88
N ASP A 49 17.85 -13.38 16.15
CA ASP A 49 16.89 -13.44 17.25
C ASP A 49 16.17 -12.09 17.42
N LEU A 50 16.87 -10.97 17.32
CA LEU A 50 16.26 -9.63 17.37
C LEU A 50 15.29 -9.40 16.21
N ILE A 51 15.72 -9.71 14.98
CA ILE A 51 14.91 -9.52 13.77
C ILE A 51 13.68 -10.43 13.81
N ASP A 52 13.83 -11.70 14.20
CA ASP A 52 12.75 -12.69 14.20
C ASP A 52 11.76 -12.48 15.37
N ALA A 53 12.23 -11.97 16.52
CA ALA A 53 11.39 -11.77 17.71
C ALA A 53 10.66 -10.42 17.74
N ASP A 54 11.22 -9.35 17.17
CA ASP A 54 10.60 -8.03 17.24
C ASP A 54 9.42 -7.88 16.27
N LEU A 55 8.25 -7.59 16.81
CA LEU A 55 7.01 -7.49 16.02
C LEU A 55 7.04 -6.32 15.02
N ARG A 56 7.73 -5.21 15.36
CA ARG A 56 7.81 -4.02 14.49
C ARG A 56 8.66 -4.31 13.27
N LEU A 57 9.81 -4.94 13.45
CA LEU A 57 10.68 -5.40 12.36
C LEU A 57 9.98 -6.44 11.50
N GLN A 58 9.30 -7.41 12.10
CA GLN A 58 8.55 -8.40 11.34
C GLN A 58 7.41 -7.78 10.52
N TYR A 59 6.77 -6.73 11.02
CA TYR A 59 5.76 -5.97 10.27
C TYR A 59 6.40 -5.13 9.15
N HIS A 60 7.52 -4.47 9.42
CA HIS A 60 8.30 -3.71 8.44
C HIS A 60 8.77 -4.59 7.27
N ILE A 61 9.33 -5.76 7.57
CA ILE A 61 9.72 -6.78 6.57
C ILE A 61 8.52 -7.21 5.74
N ALA A 62 7.36 -7.46 6.37
CA ALA A 62 6.15 -7.87 5.67
C ALA A 62 5.62 -6.77 4.72
N LEU A 63 5.72 -5.50 5.13
CA LEU A 63 5.38 -4.35 4.30
C LEU A 63 6.29 -4.24 3.08
N ASP A 64 7.61 -4.25 3.29
CA ASP A 64 8.61 -4.21 2.21
C ASP A 64 8.40 -5.37 1.22
N ALA A 65 8.19 -6.60 1.73
CA ALA A 65 7.95 -7.78 0.90
C ALA A 65 6.67 -7.67 0.06
N ALA A 66 5.67 -6.92 0.54
CA ALA A 66 4.43 -6.65 -0.17
C ALA A 66 4.50 -5.40 -1.06
N GLY A 67 5.61 -4.65 -1.06
CA GLY A 67 5.73 -3.37 -1.74
C GLY A 67 4.79 -2.29 -1.16
N MET A 68 4.55 -2.32 0.14
CA MET A 68 3.62 -1.44 0.84
C MET A 68 4.33 -0.58 1.87
N GLU A 69 3.72 0.55 2.21
CA GLU A 69 4.22 1.45 3.25
C GLU A 69 3.34 1.39 4.50
N ASN A 70 3.94 1.75 5.64
CA ASN A 70 3.21 1.88 6.88
C ASN A 70 2.26 3.09 6.79
N GLY A 71 0.96 2.82 6.70
CA GLY A 71 -0.06 3.87 6.69
C GLY A 71 -0.11 4.69 7.99
N PRO A 72 -0.90 5.77 8.02
CA PRO A 72 -1.00 6.67 9.18
C PRO A 72 -1.36 5.95 10.49
N PRO A 73 -1.12 6.60 11.65
CA PRO A 73 -1.56 6.08 12.94
C PRO A 73 -3.06 5.75 12.91
N SER A 74 -3.40 4.58 13.46
CA SER A 74 -4.77 4.10 13.55
C SER A 74 -4.98 3.40 14.89
N TRP A 75 -6.21 2.99 15.15
CA TRP A 75 -6.57 2.33 16.41
C TRP A 75 -6.14 0.85 16.42
N MET A 76 -5.66 0.34 15.28
CA MET A 76 -5.16 -1.02 15.14
C MET A 76 -3.73 -1.10 15.66
N ASP A 77 -3.47 -2.08 16.51
CA ASP A 77 -2.10 -2.39 16.93
C ASP A 77 -1.28 -2.99 15.77
N ILE A 78 0.04 -3.10 15.97
CA ILE A 78 0.97 -3.60 14.94
C ILE A 78 0.67 -5.05 14.58
N LYS A 79 0.22 -5.86 15.55
CA LYS A 79 -0.10 -7.27 15.33
C LYS A 79 -1.29 -7.38 14.37
N GLU A 80 -2.36 -6.65 14.65
CA GLU A 80 -3.55 -6.61 13.80
C GLU A 80 -3.21 -6.09 12.40
N ARG A 81 -2.37 -5.05 12.30
CA ARG A 81 -1.91 -4.54 11.00
C ARG A 81 -1.13 -5.60 10.20
N LYS A 82 -0.23 -6.34 10.86
CA LYS A 82 0.54 -7.44 10.25
C LYS A 82 -0.37 -8.58 9.80
N ASP A 83 -1.30 -9.02 10.65
CA ASP A 83 -2.23 -10.11 10.35
C ASP A 83 -3.13 -9.76 9.15
N ARG A 84 -3.62 -8.50 9.08
CA ARG A 84 -4.40 -8.00 7.94
C ARG A 84 -3.57 -7.94 6.66
N LEU A 85 -2.30 -7.53 6.74
CA LEU A 85 -1.40 -7.51 5.59
C LEU A 85 -1.14 -8.92 5.05
N GLN A 86 -0.86 -9.88 5.93
CA GLN A 86 -0.65 -11.28 5.53
C GLN A 86 -1.92 -11.87 4.90
N SER A 87 -3.10 -11.60 5.49
CA SER A 87 -4.38 -12.00 4.90
C SER A 87 -4.63 -11.36 3.52
N TYR A 88 -4.25 -10.10 3.34
CA TYR A 88 -4.33 -9.43 2.05
C TYR A 88 -3.41 -10.10 1.00
N VAL A 89 -2.12 -10.27 1.32
CA VAL A 89 -1.12 -10.82 0.40
C VAL A 89 -1.47 -12.25 -0.04
N SER A 90 -1.80 -13.11 0.92
CA SER A 90 -2.19 -14.51 0.65
C SER A 90 -3.41 -14.62 -0.28
N ARG A 91 -4.39 -13.73 -0.13
CA ARG A 91 -5.58 -13.73 -1.00
C ARG A 91 -5.28 -13.27 -2.41
N TRP A 92 -4.43 -12.28 -2.57
CA TRP A 92 -3.98 -11.83 -3.89
C TRP A 92 -3.17 -12.91 -4.60
N GLN A 93 -2.29 -13.60 -3.88
CA GLN A 93 -1.52 -14.71 -4.44
C GLN A 93 -2.39 -15.92 -4.80
N GLY A 94 -3.42 -16.21 -3.99
CA GLY A 94 -4.33 -17.33 -4.21
C GLY A 94 -5.55 -17.04 -5.08
N PHE A 95 -5.72 -15.80 -5.57
CA PHE A 95 -6.93 -15.33 -6.27
C PHE A 95 -8.24 -15.66 -5.53
N VAL A 96 -8.21 -15.60 -4.19
CA VAL A 96 -9.37 -15.94 -3.35
C VAL A 96 -10.26 -14.72 -3.19
N TRP A 97 -11.28 -14.64 -4.04
CA TRP A 97 -12.28 -13.58 -3.99
C TRP A 97 -13.25 -13.79 -2.81
N GLN A 98 -13.47 -12.75 -2.00
CA GLN A 98 -14.41 -12.85 -0.88
C GLN A 98 -15.85 -12.51 -1.25
N GLN A 99 -16.01 -11.55 -2.17
CA GLN A 99 -17.31 -10.95 -2.45
C GLN A 99 -17.30 -10.33 -3.84
N GLY A 100 -18.30 -10.67 -4.65
CA GLY A 100 -18.67 -9.91 -5.84
C GLY A 100 -19.74 -8.89 -5.48
N THR A 101 -19.65 -7.70 -6.06
CA THR A 101 -20.69 -6.67 -5.94
C THR A 101 -21.27 -6.41 -7.32
N LEU A 102 -22.59 -6.52 -7.44
CA LEU A 102 -23.29 -6.02 -8.60
C LEU A 102 -23.36 -4.51 -8.51
N LEU A 103 -22.87 -3.84 -9.55
CA LEU A 103 -22.96 -2.38 -9.62
C LEU A 103 -24.41 -1.96 -9.92
N PRO A 104 -24.86 -0.80 -9.41
CA PRO A 104 -26.19 -0.30 -9.71
C PRO A 104 -26.44 -0.19 -11.22
N PRO A 105 -27.66 -0.51 -11.69
CA PRO A 105 -28.04 -0.30 -13.09
C PRO A 105 -27.94 1.18 -13.44
N LEU A 106 -27.74 1.47 -14.72
CA LEU A 106 -27.65 2.83 -15.25
C LEU A 106 -28.87 3.14 -16.12
N PRO A 107 -29.29 4.42 -16.21
CA PRO A 107 -30.41 4.85 -17.05
C PRO A 107 -30.27 4.56 -18.55
N GLY A 108 -29.06 4.29 -19.03
CA GLY A 108 -28.81 3.94 -20.43
C GLY A 108 -27.42 3.34 -20.65
N PRO A 109 -26.96 3.23 -21.92
CA PRO A 109 -25.74 2.53 -22.25
C PRO A 109 -24.50 3.20 -21.64
N ILE A 110 -23.55 2.37 -21.20
CA ILE A 110 -22.24 2.84 -20.76
C ILE A 110 -21.46 3.25 -22.01
N LEU A 111 -21.02 4.50 -22.04
CA LEU A 111 -20.16 5.03 -23.10
C LEU A 111 -18.67 4.85 -22.74
N HIS A 112 -18.32 5.01 -21.46
CA HIS A 112 -16.95 4.87 -20.98
C HIS A 112 -16.91 4.49 -19.49
N TRP A 113 -15.83 3.83 -19.04
CA TRP A 113 -15.60 3.52 -17.63
C TRP A 113 -14.13 3.57 -17.27
N VAL A 114 -13.83 3.88 -16.01
CA VAL A 114 -12.47 3.87 -15.46
C VAL A 114 -12.48 3.31 -14.04
N ILE A 115 -11.35 2.76 -13.61
CA ILE A 115 -11.13 2.35 -12.23
C ILE A 115 -9.86 3.02 -11.74
N ASP A 116 -9.97 3.78 -10.65
CA ASP A 116 -8.82 4.35 -9.95
C ASP A 116 -9.06 4.28 -8.45
N SER A 117 -8.02 3.89 -7.69
CA SER A 117 -8.01 3.94 -6.22
C SER A 117 -9.22 3.25 -5.55
N GLY A 118 -9.74 2.20 -6.20
CA GLY A 118 -10.91 1.45 -5.72
C GLY A 118 -12.27 2.10 -6.02
N VAL A 119 -12.33 3.13 -6.85
CA VAL A 119 -13.55 3.75 -7.36
C VAL A 119 -13.73 3.39 -8.83
N ILE A 120 -14.90 2.85 -9.17
CA ILE A 120 -15.31 2.66 -10.57
C ILE A 120 -16.17 3.86 -10.97
N GLY A 121 -15.72 4.62 -11.96
CA GLY A 121 -16.52 5.64 -12.63
C GLY A 121 -17.13 5.07 -13.92
N ARG A 122 -18.42 5.33 -14.16
CA ARG A 122 -19.14 4.90 -15.35
C ARG A 122 -19.89 6.08 -15.96
N PHE A 123 -19.56 6.42 -17.20
CA PHE A 123 -20.21 7.46 -17.99
C PHE A 123 -21.29 6.82 -18.87
N TYR A 124 -22.48 7.40 -18.91
CA TYR A 124 -23.63 6.86 -19.63
C TYR A 124 -24.43 7.94 -20.36
N ASP A 125 -25.12 7.52 -21.41
CA ASP A 125 -26.13 8.31 -22.12
C ASP A 125 -27.52 7.99 -21.56
N ALA A 126 -28.21 8.98 -20.99
CA ALA A 126 -29.57 8.83 -20.46
C ALA A 126 -30.66 9.10 -21.53
N GLY A 127 -30.26 9.41 -22.77
CA GLY A 127 -31.13 9.84 -23.85
C GLY A 127 -31.41 11.34 -23.84
N ASN A 128 -31.95 11.84 -24.95
CA ASN A 128 -32.33 13.24 -25.13
C ASN A 128 -31.20 14.26 -24.87
N GLY A 129 -29.95 13.89 -25.16
CA GLY A 129 -28.76 14.73 -24.93
C GLY A 129 -28.36 14.87 -23.46
N VAL A 130 -28.91 14.03 -22.56
CA VAL A 130 -28.55 14.00 -21.15
C VAL A 130 -27.49 12.95 -20.91
N TYR A 131 -26.33 13.37 -20.43
CA TYR A 131 -25.23 12.48 -20.09
C TYR A 131 -24.98 12.47 -18.59
N GLY A 132 -24.67 11.31 -18.01
CA GLY A 132 -24.46 11.19 -16.57
C GLY A 132 -23.25 10.36 -16.19
N MET A 133 -22.78 10.53 -14.96
CA MET A 133 -21.74 9.70 -14.37
C MET A 133 -22.20 9.08 -13.08
N HIS A 134 -21.90 7.79 -12.91
CA HIS A 134 -22.11 7.07 -11.67
C HIS A 134 -20.78 6.53 -11.16
N PHE A 135 -20.52 6.76 -9.88
CA PHE A 135 -19.31 6.34 -9.20
C PHE A 135 -19.65 5.27 -8.16
N SER A 136 -18.77 4.30 -8.01
CA SER A 136 -18.91 3.23 -7.02
C SER A 136 -17.57 2.93 -6.40
N ARG A 137 -17.40 3.34 -5.14
CA ARG A 137 -16.27 2.91 -4.32
C ARG A 137 -16.49 1.47 -3.89
N LEU A 138 -15.58 0.59 -4.32
CA LEU A 138 -15.60 -0.82 -4.03
C LEU A 138 -15.32 -1.07 -2.54
N PRO A 139 -16.01 -2.03 -1.91
CA PRO A 139 -15.72 -2.40 -0.54
C PRO A 139 -14.34 -3.08 -0.45
N ALA A 140 -13.60 -2.81 0.63
CA ALA A 140 -12.35 -3.50 0.93
C ALA A 140 -12.30 -3.81 2.43
N ARG A 141 -12.76 -5.01 2.82
CA ARG A 141 -12.89 -5.42 4.23
C ARG A 141 -11.56 -5.35 4.99
N SER A 142 -10.47 -5.77 4.37
CA SER A 142 -9.13 -5.72 5.00
C SER A 142 -8.73 -4.30 5.42
N ARG A 143 -9.20 -3.29 4.67
CA ARG A 143 -8.94 -1.87 4.90
C ARG A 143 -10.12 -1.13 5.56
N ASN A 144 -11.15 -1.85 6.01
CA ASN A 144 -12.41 -1.28 6.52
C ASN A 144 -13.08 -0.27 5.56
N ILE A 145 -12.91 -0.43 4.25
CA ILE A 145 -13.54 0.46 3.27
C ILE A 145 -14.97 -0.04 3.00
N ILE A 146 -15.94 0.82 3.32
CA ILE A 146 -17.35 0.58 3.05
C ILE A 146 -17.69 1.02 1.62
N GLN A 147 -18.54 0.23 0.97
CA GLN A 147 -19.09 0.55 -0.35
C GLN A 147 -19.84 1.89 -0.29
N LYS A 148 -19.60 2.75 -1.28
CA LYS A 148 -20.29 4.04 -1.42
C LYS A 148 -20.58 4.29 -2.89
N GLY A 149 -21.80 4.73 -3.19
CA GLY A 149 -22.19 5.18 -4.53
C GLY A 149 -22.55 6.67 -4.52
N TRP A 150 -22.26 7.35 -5.61
CA TRP A 150 -22.71 8.72 -5.86
C TRP A 150 -22.78 8.96 -7.37
N GLN A 151 -23.45 10.04 -7.75
CA GLN A 151 -23.65 10.36 -9.16
C GLN A 151 -23.46 11.85 -9.40
N ILE A 152 -23.00 12.18 -10.61
CA ILE A 152 -23.03 13.52 -11.16
C ILE A 152 -24.06 13.49 -12.29
N GLY A 153 -25.14 14.24 -12.10
CA GLY A 153 -26.20 14.40 -13.09
C GLY A 153 -25.76 15.30 -14.25
N ASN A 154 -26.59 15.36 -15.29
CA ASN A 154 -26.38 16.04 -16.58
C ASN A 154 -25.05 16.82 -16.72
N ILE A 155 -24.05 16.20 -17.33
CA ILE A 155 -22.73 16.80 -17.58
C ILE A 155 -22.79 17.73 -18.81
N GLY A 156 -23.93 17.77 -19.52
CA GLY A 156 -24.21 18.71 -20.59
C GLY A 156 -23.65 18.33 -21.96
N HIS A 157 -22.64 17.45 -22.01
CA HIS A 157 -21.97 17.07 -23.25
C HIS A 157 -21.51 15.61 -23.25
N ASN A 158 -21.28 15.10 -24.47
CA ASN A 158 -20.69 13.78 -24.68
C ASN A 158 -19.19 13.84 -24.39
N ALA A 159 -18.78 13.38 -23.20
CA ALA A 159 -17.38 13.28 -22.83
C ALA A 159 -16.66 12.24 -23.69
N THR A 160 -15.55 12.62 -24.32
CA THR A 160 -14.71 11.70 -25.10
C THR A 160 -13.77 10.90 -24.22
N ALA A 161 -13.38 11.46 -23.07
CA ALA A 161 -12.55 10.78 -22.08
C ALA A 161 -12.79 11.39 -20.69
N PHE A 162 -12.50 10.61 -19.65
CA PHE A 162 -12.41 11.12 -18.28
C PHE A 162 -11.42 10.31 -17.46
N CYS A 163 -10.86 10.91 -16.41
CA CYS A 163 -10.05 10.23 -15.40
C CYS A 163 -10.40 10.71 -13.99
N LEU A 164 -9.95 9.96 -12.99
CA LEU A 164 -10.27 10.19 -11.59
C LEU A 164 -8.99 10.17 -10.76
N ASP A 165 -8.89 11.07 -9.80
CA ASP A 165 -7.99 10.92 -8.65
C ASP A 165 -8.81 11.12 -7.37
N PRO A 166 -9.37 10.03 -6.80
CA PRO A 166 -10.13 10.10 -5.56
C PRO A 166 -9.31 10.57 -4.35
N SER A 167 -7.97 10.52 -4.41
CA SER A 167 -7.12 10.99 -3.31
C SER A 167 -7.06 12.52 -3.23
N GLN A 168 -7.30 13.18 -4.36
CA GLN A 168 -7.36 14.64 -4.49
C GLN A 168 -8.78 15.18 -4.65
N ASP A 169 -9.80 14.33 -4.57
CA ASP A 169 -11.19 14.66 -4.90
C ASP A 169 -11.33 15.27 -6.30
N LEU A 170 -10.58 14.73 -7.27
CA LEU A 170 -10.47 15.28 -8.62
C LEU A 170 -11.15 14.37 -9.66
N LEU A 171 -11.96 15.00 -10.51
CA LEU A 171 -12.52 14.43 -11.73
C LEU A 171 -12.14 15.33 -12.90
N VAL A 172 -11.52 14.77 -13.92
CA VAL A 172 -11.23 15.47 -15.18
C VAL A 172 -12.06 14.86 -16.28
N VAL A 173 -12.79 15.71 -17.00
CA VAL A 173 -13.62 15.34 -18.15
C VAL A 173 -13.10 16.09 -19.36
N ALA A 174 -12.89 15.38 -20.46
CA ALA A 174 -12.51 15.96 -21.74
C ALA A 174 -13.69 15.86 -22.71
N GLU A 175 -14.03 16.99 -23.31
CA GLU A 175 -14.96 17.09 -24.42
C GLU A 175 -14.20 17.55 -25.68
N VAL A 176 -14.67 17.12 -26.84
CA VAL A 176 -14.24 17.68 -28.12
C VAL A 176 -15.30 18.68 -28.54
N ILE A 177 -14.94 19.96 -28.55
CA ILE A 177 -15.80 21.01 -29.10
C ILE A 177 -15.65 20.95 -30.64
N PRO A 178 -16.74 20.76 -31.39
CA PRO A 178 -16.67 20.78 -32.85
C PRO A 178 -16.12 22.14 -33.33
N ALA A 179 -15.23 22.12 -34.31
CA ALA A 179 -14.86 23.35 -35.03
C ALA A 179 -16.11 23.87 -35.76
N GLY A 180 -16.52 25.10 -35.43
CA GLY A 180 -17.68 25.77 -36.04
C GLY A 180 -17.48 26.14 -37.50
#